data_AF-A0A9D6IKX3-F1
#
_entry.id   AF-A0A9D6IKX3-F1
#
_cell.length_a   1.000
_cell.length_b   1.000
_cell.length_c   1.000
_cell.angle_alpha   90.00
_cell.angle_beta   90.00
_cell.angle_gamma   90.00
#
_symmetry.space_group_name_H-M   'P 1'
#
loop_
_entity.id
_entity.type
_entity.pdbx_description
1 polymer ?
#
loop_
_entity_poly.entity_id
_entity_poly.type
_entity_poly.pdbx_seq_one_letter_code
_entity_poly.pdbx_strand_id
1 'polypeptide(L)'
;MPHVRPLTSIGRSDNLIEGKSYYLAEVESILRLVRASTSGDRYLLVADELFRGTNPEERIAGAAEVLRFMAKQPHFVFAATHDADLVRLLCPDYSPFHFTETLDSNGLSFDYTIRPGACTSHNAIALLEHVGYPEAIVARARSLAEALERGAAIGEDPR
;
A
#
# COMPACT_ATOMS: atom_id res chain seq x y z
N MET A 1 -30.32 -5.93 -11.25
CA MET A 1 -29.14 -5.20 -10.71
C MET A 1 -28.27 -4.80 -11.89
N PRO A 2 -27.72 -3.58 -11.98
CA PRO A 2 -26.78 -3.26 -13.04
C PRO A 2 -25.58 -4.21 -12.96
N HIS A 3 -25.16 -4.77 -14.09
CA HIS A 3 -24.00 -5.66 -14.17
C HIS A 3 -22.73 -4.84 -13.92
N VAL A 4 -21.90 -5.27 -12.97
CA VAL A 4 -20.60 -4.68 -12.68
C VAL A 4 -19.52 -5.64 -13.13
N ARG A 5 -18.55 -5.17 -13.92
CA ARG A 5 -17.46 -5.99 -14.46
C ARG A 5 -16.24 -5.90 -13.53
N PRO A 6 -15.76 -7.00 -12.93
CA PRO A 6 -14.53 -6.96 -12.14
C PRO A 6 -13.31 -6.86 -13.06
N LEU A 7 -12.35 -6.01 -12.68
CA LEU A 7 -11.04 -5.93 -13.30
C LEU A 7 -9.99 -5.61 -12.24
N THR A 8 -8.90 -6.36 -12.22
CA THR A 8 -7.93 -6.32 -11.13
C THR A 8 -6.49 -6.18 -11.61
N SER A 9 -5.67 -5.43 -10.88
CA SER A 9 -4.21 -5.44 -10.95
C SER A 9 -3.66 -5.98 -9.63
N ILE A 10 -3.70 -7.30 -9.46
CA ILE A 10 -3.24 -8.04 -8.26
C ILE A 10 -2.32 -9.19 -8.72
N GLY A 11 -1.22 -9.46 -8.02
CA GLY A 11 -0.49 -10.72 -8.12
C GLY A 11 0.31 -10.98 -9.40
N ARG A 12 0.83 -9.95 -10.08
CA ARG A 12 1.64 -10.14 -11.31
C ARG A 12 3.14 -10.41 -11.05
N SER A 13 3.53 -10.70 -9.81
CA SER A 13 4.92 -10.90 -9.36
C SER A 13 5.57 -12.24 -9.75
N ASP A 14 4.83 -13.22 -10.28
CA ASP A 14 5.33 -14.60 -10.32
C ASP A 14 5.96 -15.05 -11.65
N ASN A 15 6.69 -14.18 -12.36
CA ASN A 15 7.62 -14.62 -13.42
C ASN A 15 8.88 -13.75 -13.47
N LEU A 16 9.96 -14.32 -12.94
CA LEU A 16 11.29 -13.73 -12.70
C LEU A 16 12.16 -13.63 -13.97
N ILE A 17 11.93 -12.67 -14.87
CA ILE A 17 12.95 -12.25 -15.85
C ILE A 17 12.84 -10.73 -16.11
N GLU A 18 13.88 -9.98 -15.72
CA GLU A 18 14.15 -8.55 -16.01
C GLU A 18 13.24 -7.47 -15.38
N GLY A 19 13.73 -6.82 -14.31
CA GLY A 19 13.01 -5.78 -13.54
C GLY A 19 12.50 -4.55 -14.31
N LYS A 20 13.05 -4.22 -15.49
CA LYS A 20 12.49 -3.16 -16.37
C LYS A 20 11.18 -3.58 -17.03
N SER A 21 11.06 -4.86 -17.38
CA SER A 21 9.85 -5.42 -17.99
C SER A 21 8.70 -5.48 -16.99
N TYR A 22 8.99 -5.66 -15.68
CA TYR A 22 7.98 -5.66 -14.63
C TYR A 22 7.35 -4.29 -14.43
N TYR A 23 8.16 -3.23 -14.28
CA TYR A 23 7.62 -1.88 -14.10
C TYR A 23 6.79 -1.46 -15.31
N LEU A 24 7.25 -1.74 -16.53
CA LEU A 24 6.45 -1.47 -17.73
C LEU A 24 5.14 -2.28 -17.74
N ALA A 25 5.19 -3.57 -17.40
CA ALA A 25 3.99 -4.40 -17.33
C ALA A 25 3.00 -3.91 -16.27
N GLU A 26 3.49 -3.35 -15.16
CA GLU A 26 2.66 -2.73 -14.13
C GLU A 26 2.00 -1.45 -14.66
N VAL A 27 2.77 -0.56 -15.29
CA VAL A 27 2.26 0.66 -15.93
C VAL A 27 1.18 0.31 -16.97
N GLU A 28 1.41 -0.71 -17.81
CA GLU A 28 0.43 -1.21 -18.78
C GLU A 28 -0.81 -1.81 -18.10
N SER A 29 -0.63 -2.52 -16.97
CA SER A 29 -1.73 -3.09 -16.19
C SER A 29 -2.64 -1.99 -15.63
N ILE A 30 -2.04 -0.96 -15.04
CA ILE A 30 -2.76 0.21 -14.53
C ILE A 30 -3.46 0.95 -15.67
N LEU A 31 -2.80 1.11 -16.82
CA LEU A 31 -3.41 1.72 -18.01
C LEU A 31 -4.68 0.98 -18.46
N ARG A 32 -4.75 -0.35 -18.31
CA ARG A 32 -5.99 -1.11 -18.59
C ARG A 32 -7.12 -0.75 -17.62
N LEU A 33 -6.82 -0.56 -16.33
CA LEU A 33 -7.82 -0.09 -15.35
C LEU A 33 -8.34 1.29 -15.73
N VAL A 34 -7.43 2.22 -16.08
CA VAL A 34 -7.79 3.57 -16.51
C VAL A 34 -8.66 3.54 -17.76
N ARG A 35 -8.30 2.77 -18.79
CA ARG A 35 -9.12 2.63 -20.01
C ARG A 35 -10.50 2.06 -19.71
N ALA A 36 -10.59 1.04 -18.85
CA ALA A 36 -11.87 0.51 -18.40
C ALA A 36 -12.72 1.57 -17.69
N SER A 37 -12.08 2.41 -16.86
CA SER A 37 -12.75 3.51 -16.15
C SER A 37 -13.31 4.62 -17.06
N THR A 38 -12.86 4.69 -18.30
CA THR A 38 -13.36 5.65 -19.31
C THR A 38 -14.41 5.06 -20.25
N SER A 39 -14.72 3.78 -20.11
CA SER A 39 -15.71 3.12 -20.96
C SER A 39 -17.14 3.40 -20.46
N GLY A 40 -18.14 3.09 -21.29
CA GLY A 40 -19.55 3.22 -20.92
C GLY A 40 -20.06 2.17 -19.92
N ASP A 41 -19.25 1.17 -19.59
CA ASP A 41 -19.61 0.08 -18.69
C ASP A 41 -19.26 0.42 -17.23
N ARG A 42 -19.98 -0.17 -16.27
CA ARG A 42 -19.68 -0.03 -14.84
C ARG A 42 -18.71 -1.13 -14.38
N TYR A 43 -17.61 -0.73 -13.73
CA TYR A 43 -16.58 -1.65 -13.23
C TYR A 43 -16.46 -1.69 -11.71
N LEU A 44 -15.94 -2.83 -11.24
CA LEU A 44 -15.27 -2.99 -9.95
C LEU A 44 -13.77 -3.09 -10.25
N LEU A 45 -13.05 -2.00 -10.01
CA LEU A 45 -11.62 -1.88 -10.23
C LEU A 45 -10.89 -2.15 -8.92
N VAL A 46 -9.98 -3.12 -8.91
CA VAL A 46 -9.15 -3.42 -7.73
C VAL A 46 -7.69 -3.32 -8.11
N ALA A 47 -6.93 -2.51 -7.39
CA ALA A 47 -5.50 -2.36 -7.57
C ALA A 47 -4.76 -2.71 -6.28
N ASP A 48 -3.64 -3.40 -6.41
CA ASP A 48 -2.78 -3.78 -5.30
C ASP A 48 -1.39 -3.19 -5.53
N GLU A 49 -1.05 -2.18 -4.74
CA GLU A 49 0.29 -1.56 -4.69
C GLU A 49 0.76 -0.99 -6.03
N LEU A 50 0.02 0.02 -6.51
CA LEU A 50 0.28 0.68 -7.79
C LEU A 50 1.72 1.19 -7.90
N PHE A 51 2.33 1.01 -9.08
CA PHE A 51 3.66 1.52 -9.41
C PHE A 51 4.77 1.08 -8.45
N ARG A 52 4.63 -0.12 -7.87
CA ARG A 52 5.72 -0.76 -7.13
C ARG A 52 6.99 -0.83 -8.00
N GLY A 53 8.14 -0.47 -7.42
CA GLY A 53 9.45 -0.56 -8.09
C GLY A 53 10.00 0.74 -8.68
N THR A 54 9.32 1.88 -8.52
CA THR A 54 9.92 3.21 -8.71
C THR A 54 10.16 3.91 -7.37
N ASN A 55 10.73 5.12 -7.42
CA ASN A 55 10.97 5.93 -6.22
C ASN A 55 9.63 6.30 -5.52
N PRO A 56 9.62 6.43 -4.18
CA PRO A 56 8.38 6.68 -3.43
C PRO A 56 7.62 7.93 -3.86
N GLU A 57 8.32 9.03 -4.17
CA GLU A 57 7.70 10.30 -4.54
C GLU A 57 6.91 10.18 -5.85
N GLU A 58 7.51 9.61 -6.90
CA GLU A 58 6.84 9.35 -8.18
C GLU A 58 5.71 8.34 -8.03
N ARG A 59 5.92 7.29 -7.23
CA ARG A 59 4.89 6.27 -6.98
C ARG A 59 3.64 6.91 -6.36
N ILE A 60 3.81 7.67 -5.28
CA ILE A 60 2.70 8.32 -4.58
C ILE A 60 1.99 9.32 -5.49
N ALA A 61 2.74 10.19 -6.18
CA ALA A 61 2.16 11.18 -7.09
C ALA A 61 1.39 10.52 -8.24
N GLY A 62 1.98 9.52 -8.90
CA GLY A 62 1.35 8.79 -10.00
C GLY A 62 0.11 8.02 -9.55
N ALA A 63 0.20 7.30 -8.43
CA ALA A 63 -0.92 6.55 -7.88
C ALA A 63 -2.08 7.47 -7.48
N ALA A 64 -1.79 8.60 -6.84
CA ALA A 64 -2.81 9.57 -6.43
C ALA A 64 -3.61 10.09 -7.63
N GLU A 65 -2.93 10.53 -8.69
CA GLU A 65 -3.60 11.08 -9.87
C GLU A 65 -4.40 10.02 -10.65
N VAL A 66 -3.88 8.79 -10.78
CA VAL A 66 -4.61 7.67 -11.37
C VAL A 66 -5.87 7.34 -10.57
N LEU A 67 -5.76 7.25 -9.25
CA LEU A 67 -6.89 6.92 -8.39
C LEU A 67 -7.93 8.05 -8.39
N ARG A 68 -7.52 9.32 -8.35
CA ARG A 68 -8.43 10.48 -8.50
C ARG A 68 -9.16 10.47 -9.83
N PHE A 69 -8.46 10.12 -10.90
CA PHE A 69 -9.07 10.02 -12.22
C PHE A 69 -10.18 8.96 -12.24
N MET A 70 -9.92 7.77 -11.71
CA MET A 70 -10.91 6.68 -11.67
C MET A 70 -12.08 6.96 -10.70
N ALA A 71 -11.86 7.73 -9.63
CA ALA A 71 -12.89 8.09 -8.64
C ALA A 71 -13.99 9.01 -9.20
N LYS A 72 -13.70 9.77 -10.27
CA LYS A 72 -14.66 10.70 -10.90
C LYS A 72 -15.73 10.00 -11.75
N GLN A 73 -15.63 8.68 -11.90
CA GLN A 73 -16.47 7.88 -12.79
C GLN A 73 -17.41 6.98 -11.98
N PRO A 74 -18.53 6.48 -12.55
CA PRO A 74 -19.53 5.71 -11.82
C PRO A 74 -19.09 4.25 -11.55
N HIS A 75 -17.88 4.04 -11.03
CA HIS A 75 -17.26 2.74 -10.75
C HIS A 75 -17.02 2.54 -9.26
N PHE A 76 -16.78 1.29 -8.86
CA PHE A 76 -16.23 0.98 -7.55
C PHE A 76 -14.73 0.78 -7.69
N VAL A 77 -13.94 1.52 -6.92
CA VAL A 77 -12.48 1.46 -6.98
C VAL A 77 -11.95 1.11 -5.59
N PHE A 78 -11.16 0.04 -5.53
CA PHE A 78 -10.44 -0.39 -4.34
C PHE A 78 -8.94 -0.37 -4.63
N ALA A 79 -8.16 0.21 -3.73
CA ALA A 79 -6.71 0.21 -3.81
C ALA A 79 -6.13 -0.23 -2.47
N ALA A 80 -5.25 -1.24 -2.50
CA ALA A 80 -4.42 -1.60 -1.36
C ALA A 80 -3.07 -0.90 -1.49
N THR A 81 -2.57 -0.33 -0.39
CA THR A 81 -1.27 0.35 -0.34
C THR A 81 -0.69 0.39 1.08
N HIS A 82 0.64 0.33 1.18
CA HIS A 82 1.39 0.64 2.39
C HIS A 82 1.80 2.12 2.50
N ASP A 83 1.56 2.95 1.48
CA ASP A 83 1.94 4.37 1.47
C ASP A 83 0.93 5.22 2.27
N ALA A 84 1.26 5.53 3.53
CA ALA A 84 0.41 6.37 4.40
C ALA A 84 0.15 7.77 3.83
N ASP A 85 1.13 8.35 3.12
CA ASP A 85 0.97 9.65 2.48
C ASP A 85 0.02 9.61 1.29
N LEU A 86 -0.01 8.50 0.53
CA LEU A 86 -1.00 8.29 -0.53
C LEU A 86 -2.42 8.24 0.07
N VAL A 87 -2.61 7.52 1.17
CA VAL A 87 -3.90 7.48 1.90
C VAL A 87 -4.32 8.88 2.33
N ARG A 88 -3.41 9.66 2.92
CA ARG A 88 -3.67 11.05 3.35
C ARG A 88 -4.08 11.95 2.18
N LEU A 89 -3.37 11.86 1.05
CA LEU A 89 -3.64 12.65 -0.15
C LEU A 89 -5.01 12.33 -0.79
N LEU A 90 -5.48 11.09 -0.65
CA LEU A 90 -6.71 10.58 -1.25
C LEU A 90 -7.93 10.62 -0.33
N CYS A 91 -7.80 10.95 0.96
CA CYS A 91 -8.93 11.10 1.89
C CYS A 91 -10.11 11.96 1.35
N PRO A 92 -9.92 13.01 0.52
CA PRO A 92 -11.05 13.74 -0.07
C PRO A 92 -11.83 12.94 -1.13
N ASP A 93 -11.19 11.98 -1.78
CA ASP A 93 -11.71 11.23 -2.92
C ASP A 93 -12.09 9.78 -2.55
N TYR A 94 -11.48 9.23 -1.50
CA TYR A 94 -11.60 7.83 -1.07
C TYR A 94 -11.85 7.73 0.44
N SER A 95 -12.58 6.68 0.84
CA SER A 95 -12.72 6.31 2.24
C SER A 95 -11.59 5.36 2.65
N PRO A 96 -10.74 5.71 3.63
CA PRO A 96 -9.67 4.84 4.09
C PRO A 96 -10.21 3.68 4.94
N PHE A 97 -9.62 2.51 4.75
CA PHE A 97 -9.83 1.32 5.56
C PHE A 97 -8.51 0.63 5.84
N HIS A 98 -8.45 -0.17 6.89
CA HIS A 98 -7.27 -0.96 7.24
C HIS A 98 -7.65 -2.31 7.82
N PHE A 99 -6.67 -3.21 7.79
CA PHE A 99 -6.63 -4.40 8.64
C PHE A 99 -5.70 -4.12 9.82
N THR A 100 -5.89 -4.84 10.91
CA THR A 100 -5.02 -4.74 12.08
C THR A 100 -4.56 -6.13 12.50
N GLU A 101 -3.38 -6.17 13.07
CA GLU A 101 -2.76 -7.34 13.64
C GLU A 101 -2.56 -7.14 15.13
N THR A 102 -2.76 -8.21 15.90
CA THR A 102 -2.55 -8.22 17.35
C THR A 102 -1.40 -9.15 17.67
N LEU A 103 -0.43 -8.65 18.43
CA LEU A 103 0.66 -9.46 18.96
C LEU A 103 0.33 -9.83 20.41
N ASP A 104 0.15 -11.12 20.67
CA ASP A 104 -0.08 -11.66 22.02
C ASP A 104 0.98 -12.72 22.38
N SER A 105 0.79 -13.41 23.51
CA SER A 105 1.71 -14.46 23.97
C SER A 105 1.79 -15.67 23.03
N ASN A 106 0.79 -15.89 22.17
CA ASN A 106 0.73 -16.95 21.17
C ASN A 106 1.29 -16.52 19.82
N GLY A 107 1.66 -15.24 19.68
CA GLY A 107 2.31 -14.66 18.52
C GLY A 107 1.42 -13.70 17.74
N LEU A 108 1.73 -13.58 16.44
CA LEU A 108 1.04 -12.63 15.57
C LEU A 108 -0.29 -13.23 15.12
N SER A 109 -1.39 -12.53 15.41
CA SER A 109 -2.73 -12.90 14.97
C SER A 109 -3.34 -11.82 14.09
N PHE A 110 -4.06 -12.27 13.06
CA PHE A 110 -4.84 -11.41 12.18
C PHE A 110 -6.31 -11.80 12.32
N ASP A 111 -7.18 -10.84 12.62
CA ASP A 111 -8.63 -11.10 12.69
C ASP A 111 -9.34 -10.98 11.33
N TYR A 112 -8.59 -10.63 10.29
CA TYR A 112 -9.05 -10.46 8.92
C TYR A 112 -10.27 -9.54 8.78
N THR A 113 -10.46 -8.62 9.72
CA THR A 113 -11.60 -7.71 9.76
C THR A 113 -11.18 -6.34 9.24
N ILE A 114 -11.89 -5.87 8.20
CA ILE A 114 -11.69 -4.53 7.65
C ILE A 114 -12.32 -3.48 8.58
N ARG A 115 -11.57 -2.41 8.88
CA ARG A 115 -11.98 -1.33 9.78
C ARG A 115 -11.89 0.02 9.09
N PRO A 116 -12.82 0.95 9.36
CA PRO A 116 -12.74 2.30 8.81
C PRO A 116 -11.54 3.06 9.40
N GLY A 117 -10.98 3.99 8.61
CA GLY A 117 -9.84 4.80 8.99
C GLY A 117 -8.51 4.29 8.41
N ALA A 118 -7.49 5.16 8.44
CA ALA A 118 -6.13 4.79 8.05
C ALA A 118 -5.52 3.84 9.08
N CYS A 119 -4.58 2.99 8.65
CA CYS A 119 -3.84 2.13 9.56
C CYS A 119 -3.04 2.97 10.57
N THR A 120 -3.12 2.61 11.85
CA THR A 120 -2.41 3.28 12.94
C THR A 120 -1.33 2.42 13.58
N SER A 121 -1.24 1.14 13.20
CA SER A 121 -0.33 0.17 13.81
C SER A 121 0.87 -0.14 12.90
N HIS A 122 2.06 -0.17 13.49
CA HIS A 122 3.30 -0.60 12.84
C HIS A 122 3.92 -1.75 13.65
N ASN A 123 3.29 -2.93 13.62
CA ASN A 123 3.74 -4.06 14.45
C ASN A 123 4.96 -4.81 13.88
N ALA A 124 5.53 -4.35 12.76
CA ALA A 124 6.68 -5.00 12.12
C ALA A 124 7.89 -5.14 13.06
N ILE A 125 8.21 -4.10 13.84
CA ILE A 125 9.35 -4.15 14.78
C ILE A 125 9.03 -5.05 15.98
N ALA A 126 7.77 -5.05 16.45
CA ALA A 126 7.34 -5.96 17.51
C ALA A 126 7.41 -7.43 17.06
N LEU A 127 7.18 -7.71 15.78
CA LEU A 127 7.38 -9.04 15.21
C LEU A 127 8.85 -9.48 15.23
N LEU A 128 9.80 -8.56 15.01
CA LEU A 128 11.24 -8.89 15.13
C LEU A 128 11.58 -9.38 16.54
N GLU A 129 11.06 -8.70 17.56
CA GLU A 129 11.22 -9.11 18.96
C GLU A 129 10.60 -10.49 19.21
N HIS A 130 9.37 -10.70 18.74
CA HIS A 130 8.66 -11.96 18.91
C HIS A 130 9.37 -13.16 18.24
N VAL A 131 9.95 -12.95 17.04
CA VAL A 131 10.70 -13.99 16.31
C VAL A 131 12.09 -14.24 16.93
N GLY A 132 12.51 -13.42 17.91
CA GLY A 132 13.74 -13.62 18.67
C GLY A 132 14.96 -12.91 18.10
N TYR A 133 14.77 -11.79 17.39
CA TYR A 133 15.90 -10.94 17.00
C TYR A 133 16.61 -10.39 18.25
N PRO A 134 17.95 -10.19 18.21
CA PRO A 134 18.69 -9.60 19.31
C PRO A 134 18.07 -8.27 19.79
N GLU A 135 17.92 -8.11 21.10
CA GLU A 135 17.33 -6.92 21.73
C GLU A 135 17.97 -5.61 21.24
N ALA A 136 19.30 -5.61 21.05
CA ALA A 136 20.02 -4.46 20.54
C ALA A 136 19.56 -4.02 19.12
N ILE A 137 19.14 -4.96 18.26
CA ILE A 137 18.58 -4.66 16.94
C ILE A 137 17.18 -4.06 17.08
N VAL A 138 16.32 -4.69 17.89
CA VAL A 138 14.94 -4.25 18.12
C VAL A 138 14.92 -2.84 18.72
N ALA A 139 15.71 -2.58 19.76
CA ALA A 139 15.77 -1.29 20.43
C ALA A 139 16.24 -0.17 19.50
N ARG A 140 17.26 -0.43 18.67
CA ARG A 140 17.73 0.54 17.66
C ARG A 140 16.69 0.76 16.57
N ALA A 141 16.03 -0.29 16.10
CA ALA A 141 14.98 -0.18 15.08
C ALA A 141 13.80 0.68 15.58
N ARG A 142 13.36 0.48 16.82
CA ARG A 142 12.32 1.33 17.46
C ARG A 142 12.74 2.79 17.51
N SER A 143 13.94 3.05 18.03
CA SER A 143 14.48 4.41 18.16
C SER A 143 14.59 5.12 16.81
N LEU A 144 15.04 4.40 15.77
CA LEU A 144 15.17 4.92 14.42
C LEU A 144 13.81 5.21 13.78
N ALA A 145 12.83 4.30 13.92
CA ALA A 145 11.48 4.50 13.38
C ALA A 145 10.83 5.76 13.97
N GLU A 146 10.92 5.93 15.28
CA GLU A 146 10.41 7.14 15.94
C GLU A 146 11.14 8.43 15.49
N ALA A 147 12.46 8.37 15.26
CA ALA A 147 13.21 9.52 14.76
C ALA A 147 12.80 9.91 13.34
N LEU A 148 12.58 8.93 12.47
CA LEU A 148 12.08 9.12 11.11
C LEU A 148 10.67 9.73 11.10
N GLU A 149 9.77 9.24 11.96
CA GLU A 149 8.41 9.81 12.09
C GLU A 149 8.41 11.27 12.56
N ARG A 150 9.37 11.64 13.42
CA ARG A 150 9.53 13.03 13.91
C ARG A 150 10.28 13.95 12.94
N GLY A 151 10.75 13.44 11.80
CA GLY A 151 11.55 14.21 10.84
C GLY A 151 12.94 14.61 11.37
N ALA A 152 13.48 13.88 12.35
CA ALA A 152 14.79 14.17 12.91
C ALA A 152 15.91 13.64 11.99
N ALA A 153 16.95 14.46 11.78
CA ALA A 153 18.16 14.04 11.06
C ALA A 153 18.84 12.87 11.81
N ILE A 154 19.12 11.79 11.09
CA ILE A 154 19.82 10.63 11.62
C ILE A 154 21.27 11.05 11.86
N GLY A 155 21.66 11.25 13.12
CA GLY A 155 23.06 11.33 13.49
C GLY A 155 23.73 9.98 13.23
N GLU A 156 24.82 9.98 12.46
CA GLU A 156 25.62 8.77 12.27
C GLU A 156 26.09 8.25 13.63
N ASP A 157 25.92 6.94 13.83
CA ASP A 157 26.43 6.20 14.98
C ASP A 157 27.96 6.38 15.07
N PRO A 158 28.51 6.97 16.15
CA PRO A 158 29.94 7.09 16.33
C PRO A 158 30.49 5.72 16.73
N ARG A 159 30.82 4.89 15.73
CA ARG A 159 31.72 3.75 15.89
C ARG A 159 33.11 4.12 15.46
#